data_AF-A0A1U8D388-F1
#
_entry.id   AF-A0A1U8D388-F1
#
_cell.length_a   1.000
_cell.length_b   1.000
_cell.length_c   1.000
_cell.angle_alpha   90.00
_cell.angle_beta   90.00
_cell.angle_gamma   90.00
#
_symmetry.space_group_name_H-M   'P 1'
#
loop_
_entity.id
_entity.type
_entity.pdbx_description
1 polymer ?
#
loop_
_entity_poly.entity_id
_entity_poly.type
_entity_poly.pdbx_seq_one_letter_code
_entity_poly.pdbx_strand_id
1 'polypeptide(L)'
;MNFSCSGKNGSSEGRITHGFQLKSAYENNLMPYTNYTFDFKGVIDYIFYSKTHMNVLGVLGPLDPQWLVENNITGCPHPHIPSDHFSLLTQLELHPPLLPLVNGVHLPNRR
;
A
#
# COMPACT_ATOMS: atom_id res chain seq x y z
N MET A 1 -10.93 -19.51 16.34
CA MET A 1 -10.95 -19.26 14.88
C MET A 1 -9.54 -19.50 14.35
N ASN A 2 -9.38 -20.21 13.22
CA ASN A 2 -8.07 -20.61 12.70
C ASN A 2 -7.66 -19.71 11.52
N PHE A 3 -6.88 -18.66 11.79
CA PHE A 3 -6.41 -17.70 10.78
C PHE A 3 -4.89 -17.75 10.55
N SER A 4 -4.17 -18.62 11.25
CA SER A 4 -2.71 -18.74 11.17
C SER A 4 -2.31 -19.84 10.19
N CYS A 5 -1.27 -19.59 9.40
CA CYS A 5 -0.76 -20.54 8.41
C CYS A 5 0.36 -21.47 8.93
N SER A 6 0.63 -21.49 10.23
CA SER A 6 1.55 -22.45 10.84
C SER A 6 1.15 -23.88 10.49
N GLY A 7 2.00 -24.55 9.68
CA GLY A 7 1.90 -25.98 9.43
C GLY A 7 1.92 -26.76 10.75
N LYS A 8 1.31 -27.95 10.74
CA LYS A 8 0.96 -28.83 11.87
C LYS A 8 2.02 -29.10 12.97
N ASN A 9 3.23 -28.54 12.93
CA ASN A 9 4.33 -28.83 13.86
C ASN A 9 4.89 -27.60 14.63
N GLY A 10 4.27 -26.41 14.54
CA GLY A 10 4.70 -25.24 15.32
C GLY A 10 3.78 -25.00 16.51
N SER A 11 4.32 -24.97 17.73
CA SER A 11 3.66 -24.39 18.90
C SER A 11 3.08 -23.03 18.50
N SER A 12 1.75 -22.87 18.54
CA SER A 12 1.13 -21.57 18.32
C SER A 12 1.43 -20.69 19.53
N GLU A 13 2.53 -19.92 19.48
CA GLU A 13 2.92 -18.94 20.51
C GLU A 13 1.94 -17.75 20.63
N GLY A 14 0.63 -17.98 20.48
CA GLY A 14 -0.39 -16.92 20.48
C GLY A 14 -0.34 -15.95 19.30
N ARG A 15 0.55 -16.15 18.32
CA ARG A 15 0.72 -15.28 17.14
C ARG A 15 -0.05 -15.82 15.93
N ILE A 16 -0.85 -14.95 15.31
CA ILE A 16 -1.47 -15.21 14.00
C ILE A 16 -0.47 -14.76 12.92
N THR A 17 -0.09 -15.67 12.02
CA THR A 17 0.93 -15.40 11.00
C THR A 17 0.38 -15.59 9.60
N HIS A 18 0.95 -14.87 8.63
CA HIS A 18 0.73 -15.05 7.20
C HIS A 18 2.07 -15.16 6.45
N GLY A 19 2.11 -15.87 5.33
CA GLY A 19 3.32 -16.04 4.52
C GLY A 19 3.68 -14.84 3.64
N PHE A 20 2.74 -13.91 3.43
CA PHE A 20 2.99 -12.73 2.61
C PHE A 20 3.96 -11.77 3.30
N GLN A 21 4.94 -11.25 2.56
CA GLN A 21 5.79 -10.17 3.01
C GLN A 21 5.25 -8.84 2.48
N LEU A 22 4.19 -8.35 3.12
CA LEU A 22 3.50 -7.14 2.68
C LEU A 22 4.21 -5.86 3.16
N LYS A 23 4.08 -4.80 2.36
CA LYS A 23 4.50 -3.44 2.67
C LYS A 23 3.42 -2.46 2.19
N SER A 24 3.18 -1.37 2.91
CA SER A 24 2.26 -0.32 2.44
C SER A 24 2.95 0.48 1.33
N ALA A 25 2.23 0.83 0.26
CA ALA A 25 2.76 1.74 -0.76
C ALA A 25 2.91 3.18 -0.22
N TYR A 26 2.05 3.57 0.71
CA TYR A 26 2.07 4.85 1.40
C TYR A 26 2.61 4.66 2.82
N GLU A 27 3.93 4.80 2.98
CA GLU A 27 4.61 4.78 4.28
C GLU A 27 5.00 6.17 4.75
N ASN A 28 5.50 6.28 5.98
CA ASN A 28 6.08 7.52 6.54
C ASN A 28 5.15 8.74 6.46
N ASN A 29 3.84 8.52 6.57
CA ASN A 29 2.81 9.57 6.52
C ASN A 29 2.87 10.43 5.25
N LEU A 30 3.21 9.84 4.10
CA LEU A 30 3.17 10.51 2.79
C LEU A 30 1.82 11.17 2.49
N MET A 31 0.73 10.59 2.99
CA MET A 31 -0.57 11.25 3.09
C MET A 31 -0.98 11.39 4.56
N PRO A 32 -1.40 12.58 5.01
CA PRO A 32 -1.81 12.79 6.40
C PRO A 32 -3.17 12.16 6.73
N TYR A 33 -4.01 11.92 5.73
CA TYR A 33 -5.33 11.31 5.85
C TYR A 33 -5.75 10.71 4.50
N THR A 34 -6.51 9.63 4.55
CA THR A 34 -7.20 9.05 3.37
C THR A 34 -8.69 9.25 3.47
N ASN A 35 -9.25 9.30 4.69
CA ASN A 35 -10.59 9.78 4.97
C ASN A 35 -10.54 11.16 5.63
N TYR A 36 -11.33 12.11 5.13
CA TYR A 36 -11.35 13.50 5.57
C TYR A 36 -12.80 13.97 5.75
N THR A 37 -13.39 13.68 6.90
CA THR A 37 -14.68 14.23 7.33
C THR A 37 -14.48 15.33 8.37
N PHE A 38 -15.54 16.00 8.78
CA PHE A 38 -15.45 17.01 9.86
C PHE A 38 -14.94 16.37 11.17
N ASP A 39 -15.59 15.28 11.58
CA ASP A 39 -15.36 14.60 12.86
C ASP A 39 -14.15 13.66 12.87
N PHE A 40 -13.77 13.11 11.71
CA PHE A 40 -12.67 12.15 11.59
C PHE A 40 -11.76 12.48 10.41
N LYS A 41 -10.46 12.55 10.69
CA LYS A 41 -9.40 12.72 9.70
C LYS A 41 -8.31 11.71 10.02
N GLY A 42 -8.05 10.78 9.12
CA GLY A 42 -7.10 9.71 9.36
C GLY A 42 -6.83 8.83 8.15
N VAL A 43 -5.78 8.03 8.25
CA VAL A 43 -5.42 7.02 7.25
C VAL A 43 -6.13 5.72 7.62
N ILE A 44 -7.09 5.31 6.80
CA ILE A 44 -7.83 4.04 6.94
C ILE A 44 -7.88 3.23 5.64
N ASP A 45 -7.31 3.76 4.56
CA ASP A 45 -7.19 3.11 3.26
C ASP A 45 -5.73 2.77 2.98
N TYR A 46 -5.49 1.60 2.39
CA TYR A 46 -4.13 1.11 2.15
C TYR A 46 -4.04 0.35 0.82
N ILE A 47 -2.93 0.53 0.12
CA ILE A 47 -2.50 -0.37 -0.94
C ILE A 47 -1.30 -1.16 -0.41
N PHE A 48 -1.52 -2.44 -0.10
CA PHE A 48 -0.44 -3.36 0.26
C PHE A 48 0.13 -4.06 -0.97
N TYR A 49 1.44 -4.25 -1.00
CA TYR A 49 2.13 -4.99 -2.05
C TYR A 49 3.15 -5.98 -1.46
N SER A 50 3.47 -7.03 -2.23
CA SER A 50 4.50 -8.01 -1.88
C SER A 50 5.89 -7.44 -2.09
N LYS A 51 6.58 -7.05 -1.01
CA LYS A 51 7.90 -6.38 -1.07
C LYS A 51 9.03 -7.24 -1.65
N THR A 52 8.83 -8.56 -1.71
CA THR A 52 9.79 -9.49 -2.29
C THR A 52 9.73 -9.54 -3.83
N HIS A 53 8.66 -9.02 -4.43
CA HIS A 53 8.42 -9.11 -5.87
C HIS A 53 8.23 -7.75 -6.52
N MET A 54 7.84 -6.72 -5.77
CA MET A 54 7.50 -5.42 -6.32
C MET A 54 8.26 -4.29 -5.65
N ASN A 55 8.58 -3.25 -6.44
CA ASN A 55 9.06 -1.96 -5.97
C ASN A 55 7.99 -0.88 -6.19
N VAL A 56 7.98 0.14 -5.34
CA VAL A 56 7.17 1.35 -5.56
C VAL A 56 8.03 2.34 -6.34
N LEU A 57 7.57 2.71 -7.54
CA LEU A 57 8.23 3.73 -8.37
C LEU A 57 7.78 5.14 -7.98
N GLY A 58 6.53 5.29 -7.55
CA GLY A 58 5.96 6.56 -7.12
C GLY A 58 4.52 6.41 -6.64
N VAL A 59 4.04 7.44 -5.96
CA VAL A 59 2.66 7.54 -5.46
C VAL A 59 2.09 8.92 -5.77
N LEU A 60 0.77 9.01 -5.90
CA LEU A 60 0.08 10.29 -5.93
C LEU A 60 0.04 10.86 -4.51
N GLY A 61 0.59 12.07 -4.33
CA GLY A 61 0.58 12.78 -3.05
C GLY A 61 -0.81 13.28 -2.63
N PRO A 62 -0.92 13.91 -1.45
CA PRO A 62 -2.18 14.45 -0.97
C PRO A 62 -2.67 15.60 -1.85
N LEU A 63 -3.98 15.86 -1.80
CA LEU A 63 -4.51 17.14 -2.26
C LEU A 63 -3.85 18.28 -1.46
N ASP A 64 -3.56 19.39 -2.13
CA ASP A 64 -2.90 20.55 -1.52
C ASP A 64 -3.66 21.00 -0.25
N PRO A 65 -3.04 20.88 0.95
CA PRO A 65 -3.67 21.30 2.19
C PRO A 65 -3.98 22.79 2.23
N GLN A 66 -3.19 23.63 1.55
CA GLN A 66 -3.43 25.07 1.50
C GLN A 66 -4.71 25.38 0.74
N TRP A 67 -4.96 24.70 -0.38
CA TRP A 67 -6.21 24.85 -1.13
C TRP A 67 -7.45 24.49 -0.30
N LEU A 68 -7.36 23.43 0.53
CA LEU A 68 -8.44 23.08 1.46
C LEU A 68 -8.73 24.21 2.46
N VAL A 69 -7.67 24.82 3.02
CA VAL A 69 -7.79 25.94 3.97
C VAL A 69 -8.36 27.18 3.28
N GLU A 70 -7.85 27.56 2.10
CA GLU A 70 -8.30 28.74 1.35
C GLU A 70 -9.78 28.65 0.95
N ASN A 71 -10.28 27.44 0.71
CA ASN A 71 -11.68 27.19 0.36
C ASN A 71 -12.57 26.84 1.58
N ASN A 72 -12.03 26.93 2.80
CA ASN A 72 -12.73 26.61 4.05
C ASN A 72 -13.33 25.18 4.07
N ILE A 73 -12.66 24.23 3.44
CA ILE A 73 -13.10 22.83 3.38
C ILE A 73 -12.62 22.11 4.64
N THR A 74 -13.54 21.89 5.57
CA THR A 74 -13.24 21.23 6.87
C THR A 74 -13.60 19.75 6.92
N GLY A 75 -14.25 19.25 5.86
CA GLY A 75 -14.63 17.85 5.67
C GLY A 75 -15.14 17.63 4.24
N CYS A 76 -15.16 16.38 3.81
CA CYS A 76 -15.67 15.88 2.54
C CYS A 76 -16.81 14.87 2.78
N PRO A 77 -17.70 14.61 1.80
CA PRO A 77 -17.69 15.15 0.43
C PRO A 77 -17.97 16.66 0.37
N HIS A 78 -17.57 17.27 -0.74
CA HIS A 78 -17.69 18.70 -1.07
C HIS A 78 -18.08 18.83 -2.56
N PRO A 79 -18.72 19.91 -3.05
CA PRO A 79 -19.08 20.04 -4.47
C PRO A 79 -17.93 19.78 -5.48
N HIS A 80 -16.69 20.01 -5.07
CA HIS A 80 -15.48 19.73 -5.86
C HIS A 80 -14.73 18.45 -5.45
N ILE A 81 -15.15 17.77 -4.38
CA ILE A 81 -14.55 16.52 -3.88
C ILE A 81 -15.69 15.51 -3.63
N PRO A 82 -15.95 14.59 -4.57
CA PRO A 82 -17.19 13.82 -4.58
C PRO A 82 -17.25 12.67 -3.56
N SER A 83 -16.19 12.42 -2.78
CA SER A 83 -16.12 11.40 -1.72
C SER A 83 -15.46 11.97 -0.48
N ASP A 84 -15.78 11.42 0.69
CA ASP A 84 -15.06 11.65 1.94
C ASP A 84 -13.69 10.96 2.01
N HIS A 85 -13.38 10.09 1.04
CA HIS A 85 -12.07 9.47 0.87
C HIS A 85 -11.29 10.09 -0.31
N PHE A 86 -10.01 10.36 -0.10
CA PHE A 86 -9.06 10.68 -1.15
C PHE A 86 -8.50 9.39 -1.77
N SER A 87 -8.37 9.37 -3.10
CA SER A 87 -7.88 8.20 -3.81
C SER A 87 -6.40 7.93 -3.51
N LEU A 88 -6.06 6.65 -3.40
CA LEU A 88 -4.68 6.18 -3.41
C LEU A 88 -4.33 5.72 -4.83
N LEU A 89 -3.17 6.14 -5.33
CA LEU A 89 -2.64 5.72 -6.61
C LEU A 89 -1.14 5.48 -6.48
N THR A 90 -0.70 4.27 -6.80
CA THR A 90 0.71 3.88 -6.76
C THR A 90 1.14 3.29 -8.09
N GLN A 91 2.37 3.59 -8.50
CA GLN A 91 3.04 2.91 -9.60
C GLN A 91 3.95 1.82 -9.04
N LEU A 92 3.71 0.57 -9.44
CA LEU A 92 4.49 -0.59 -9.00
C LEU A 92 5.28 -1.18 -10.16
N GLU A 93 6.49 -1.62 -9.87
CA GLU A 93 7.34 -2.39 -10.76
C GLU A 93 7.43 -3.83 -10.27
N LEU A 94 6.97 -4.80 -11.06
CA LEU A 94 7.03 -6.22 -10.75
C LEU A 94 8.32 -6.83 -11.29
N HIS A 95 9.08 -7.47 -10.40
CA HIS A 95 10.23 -8.30 -10.73
C HIS A 95 9.79 -9.76 -10.77
N PRO A 96 9.81 -10.42 -11.95
CA PRO A 96 9.54 -11.85 -12.01
C PRO A 96 10.62 -12.58 -11.20
N PRO A 97 10.27 -13.69 -10.53
CA PRO A 97 11.28 -14.50 -9.85
C PRO A 97 12.33 -14.93 -10.87
N LEU A 98 13.60 -14.91 -10.46
CA LEU A 98 14.64 -15.58 -11.22
C LEU A 98 14.24 -17.04 -11.31
N LEU A 99 13.89 -17.51 -12.50
CA LEU A 99 13.71 -18.94 -12.72
C LEU A 99 15.02 -19.61 -12.31
N PRO A 100 14.99 -20.70 -11.53
CA PRO A 100 16.19 -21.47 -11.28
C PRO A 100 16.83 -21.79 -12.63
N LEU A 101 18.16 -21.72 -12.71
CA LEU A 101 18.92 -22.03 -13.92
C LEU A 101 18.63 -23.49 -14.31
N VAL A 102 17.62 -23.70 -15.15
CA VAL A 102 17.37 -24.99 -15.78
C VAL A 102 18.31 -25.06 -16.97
N ASN A 103 19.42 -25.77 -16.79
CA ASN A 103 20.32 -26.24 -17.85
C ASN A 103 21.08 -25.17 -18.66
N GLY A 104 21.74 -24.22 -18.00
CA GLY A 104 22.96 -23.58 -18.56
C GLY A 104 22.84 -22.77 -19.85
N VAL A 105 21.64 -22.40 -20.32
CA VAL A 105 21.50 -21.50 -21.47
C VAL A 105 21.33 -20.06 -21.00
N HIS A 106 22.36 -19.27 -21.25
CA HIS A 106 22.43 -17.82 -21.00
C HIS A 106 21.42 -17.09 -21.90
N LEU A 107 20.59 -16.21 -21.32
CA LEU A 107 19.94 -15.13 -22.07
C LEU A 107 20.61 -13.79 -21.71
N PRO A 108 20.70 -12.84 -22.66
CA PRO A 108 21.68 -11.77 -22.61
C PRO A 108 21.33 -10.75 -21.53
N ASN A 109 22.38 -10.20 -20.90
CA ASN A 109 22.32 -9.02 -20.04
C ASN A 109 21.34 -7.99 -20.62
N ARG A 110 20.24 -7.73 -19.91
CA ARG A 110 19.45 -6.51 -20.14
C ARG A 110 20.08 -5.41 -19.29
N ARG A 111 20.57 -4.39 -19.99
CA ARG A 111 21.00 -3.10 -19.45
C ARG A 111 19.83 -2.40 -18.75
#